data_AF-A0A3S0C7I4-F1
#
_entry.id   AF-A0A3S0C7I4-F1
#
_cell.length_a   1.000
_cell.length_b   1.000
_cell.length_c   1.000
_cell.angle_alpha   90.00
_cell.angle_beta   90.00
_cell.angle_gamma   90.00
#
_symmetry.space_group_name_H-M   'P 1'
#
loop_
_entity.id
_entity.type
_entity.pdbx_description
1 polymer ?
#
loop_
_entity_poly.entity_id
_entity_poly.type
_entity_poly.pdbx_seq_one_letter_code
_entity_poly.pdbx_strand_id
1 'polypeptide(L)'
;MNEWLANHLLITYLLIFVFMSYVYNKVFRTRKLPVLKAAIVYVLMAIGSVMLLVFQIVGLPIVLCLTVAIALMFLVRVRYFIEKRSGNRPT
;
A
#
# COMPACT_ATOMS: atom_id res chain seq x y z
N MET A 1 14.30 -6.95 -15.79
CA MET A 1 13.93 -5.93 -14.77
C MET A 1 13.43 -6.55 -13.45
N ASN A 2 12.56 -7.57 -13.47
CA ASN A 2 12.06 -8.21 -12.23
C ASN A 2 13.00 -9.27 -11.61
N GLU A 3 14.03 -9.73 -12.33
CA GLU A 3 14.90 -10.81 -11.86
C GLU A 3 15.76 -10.40 -10.66
N TRP A 4 16.15 -9.13 -10.55
CA TRP A 4 16.91 -8.62 -9.40
C TRP A 4 16.05 -8.58 -8.12
N LEU A 5 14.77 -8.21 -8.23
CA LEU A 5 13.79 -8.28 -7.14
C LEU A 5 13.43 -9.73 -6.77
N ALA A 6 13.39 -10.63 -7.76
CA ALA A 6 13.18 -12.05 -7.52
C ALA A 6 14.38 -12.72 -6.81
N ASN A 7 15.60 -12.26 -7.09
CA ASN A 7 16.82 -12.78 -6.45
C ASN A 7 16.92 -12.43 -4.96
N HIS A 8 16.36 -11.29 -4.53
CA HIS A 8 16.36 -10.87 -3.13
C HIS A 8 14.95 -10.94 -2.51
N LEU A 9 14.49 -12.17 -2.24
CA LEU A 9 13.19 -12.46 -1.59
C LEU A 9 12.96 -11.64 -0.31
N LEU A 10 14.01 -11.45 0.52
CA LEU A 10 13.96 -10.64 1.75
C LEU A 10 13.72 -9.15 1.49
N ILE A 11 14.37 -8.57 0.48
CA ILE A 11 14.22 -7.15 0.14
C ILE A 11 12.81 -6.90 -0.42
N THR A 12 12.38 -7.79 -1.31
CA THR A 12 11.02 -7.78 -1.85
C THR A 12 9.97 -7.89 -0.74
N TYR A 13 10.15 -8.81 0.21
CA TYR A 13 9.25 -8.95 1.36
C TYR A 13 9.13 -7.63 2.14
N LEU A 14 10.27 -7.04 2.48
CA LEU A 14 10.34 -5.79 3.25
C LEU A 14 9.66 -4.65 2.50
N LEU A 15 9.87 -4.57 1.18
CA LEU A 15 9.30 -3.53 0.33
C LEU A 15 7.78 -3.69 0.16
N ILE A 16 7.29 -4.91 -0.05
CA ILE A 16 5.85 -5.24 -0.04
C ILE A 16 5.26 -4.86 1.30
N PHE A 17 5.89 -5.25 2.40
CA PHE A 17 5.40 -4.96 3.75
C PHE A 17 5.30 -3.45 4.00
N VAL A 18 6.33 -2.67 3.61
CA VAL A 18 6.34 -1.21 3.72
C VAL A 18 5.24 -0.57 2.86
N PHE A 19 5.11 -0.98 1.59
CA PHE A 19 4.07 -0.46 0.71
C PHE A 19 2.66 -0.84 1.17
N MET A 20 2.46 -2.07 1.59
CA MET A 20 1.18 -2.56 2.13
C MET A 20 0.81 -1.79 3.41
N SER A 21 1.76 -1.60 4.32
CA SER A 21 1.61 -0.79 5.54
C SER A 21 1.27 0.67 5.21
N TYR A 22 1.94 1.27 4.22
CA TYR A 22 1.68 2.63 3.77
C TYR A 22 0.27 2.77 3.18
N VAL A 23 -0.13 1.86 2.29
CA VAL A 23 -1.47 1.80 1.70
C VAL A 23 -2.52 1.66 2.80
N TYR A 24 -2.32 0.76 3.76
CA TYR A 24 -3.22 0.60 4.90
C TYR A 24 -3.35 1.89 5.71
N ASN A 25 -2.23 2.52 6.04
CA ASN A 25 -2.22 3.75 6.80
C ASN A 25 -2.88 4.93 6.05
N LYS A 26 -2.88 4.92 4.71
CA LYS A 26 -3.48 5.98 3.90
C LYS A 26 -4.93 5.75 3.52
N VAL A 27 -5.32 4.53 3.16
CA VAL A 27 -6.68 4.21 2.66
C VAL A 27 -7.57 3.67 3.75
N PHE A 28 -7.06 2.73 4.53
CA PHE A 28 -7.88 2.00 5.50
C PHE A 28 -7.91 2.67 6.86
N ARG A 29 -6.87 3.42 7.24
CA ARG A 29 -6.82 4.16 8.51
C ARG A 29 -7.63 5.45 8.47
N THR A 30 -8.95 5.30 8.37
CA THR A 30 -9.93 6.40 8.38
C THR A 30 -10.25 6.90 9.79
N ARG A 31 -10.02 6.10 10.84
CA ARG A 31 -10.19 6.48 12.26
C ARG A 31 -8.96 6.17 13.10
N LYS A 32 -8.75 6.95 14.17
CA LYS A 32 -7.75 6.64 15.20
C LYS A 32 -8.18 5.38 15.95
N LEU A 33 -7.56 4.24 15.64
CA LEU A 33 -7.75 3.00 16.38
C LEU A 33 -6.92 3.02 17.67
N PRO A 34 -7.42 2.45 18.78
CA PRO A 34 -6.62 2.25 19.99
C PRO A 34 -5.42 1.36 19.69
N VAL A 35 -4.29 1.62 20.37
CA VAL A 35 -2.96 1.06 20.07
C VAL A 35 -2.98 -0.48 19.99
N LEU A 36 -3.77 -1.13 20.84
CA LEU A 36 -3.92 -2.59 20.86
C LEU A 36 -4.55 -3.16 19.56
N LYS A 37 -5.57 -2.49 19.01
CA LYS A 37 -6.21 -2.92 17.76
C LYS A 37 -5.29 -2.68 16.56
N ALA A 38 -4.51 -1.61 16.59
CA ALA A 38 -3.52 -1.35 15.55
C ALA A 38 -2.46 -2.47 15.50
N ALA A 39 -1.96 -2.92 16.67
CA ALA A 39 -0.99 -4.01 16.74
C ALA A 39 -1.53 -5.32 16.12
N ILE A 40 -2.78 -5.69 16.43
CA ILE A 40 -3.44 -6.86 15.83
C ILE A 40 -3.49 -6.75 14.30
N VAL A 41 -3.87 -5.58 13.78
CA VAL A 41 -3.91 -5.37 12.33
C VAL A 41 -2.52 -5.45 11.70
N TYR A 42 -1.48 -4.90 12.33
CA TYR A 42 -0.11 -5.04 11.84
C TYR A 42 0.36 -6.50 11.79
N VAL A 43 -0.03 -7.33 12.76
CA VAL A 43 0.25 -8.78 12.74
C VAL A 43 -0.49 -9.47 11.59
N LEU A 44 -1.79 -9.19 11.41
CA LEU A 44 -2.56 -9.69 10.27
C LEU A 44 -1.98 -9.26 8.92
N MET A 45 -1.48 -8.03 8.83
CA MET A 45 -0.81 -7.51 7.64
C MET A 45 0.54 -8.20 7.39
N ALA A 46 1.29 -8.52 8.43
CA ALA A 46 2.51 -9.30 8.32
C ALA A 46 2.21 -10.69 7.74
N ILE A 47 1.14 -11.35 8.20
CA ILE A 47 0.68 -12.64 7.66
C ILE A 47 0.22 -12.49 6.20
N GLY A 48 -0.60 -11.48 5.89
CA GLY A 48 -1.07 -11.21 4.53
C GLY A 48 0.07 -10.89 3.54
N SER A 49 1.13 -10.24 4.01
CA SER A 49 2.31 -9.94 3.17
C SER A 49 3.09 -11.20 2.78
N VAL A 50 3.06 -12.26 3.58
CA VAL A 50 3.63 -13.57 3.22
C VAL A 50 2.86 -14.18 2.04
N MET A 51 1.52 -14.08 2.06
CA MET A 51 0.68 -14.56 0.96
C MET A 51 0.94 -13.77 -0.34
N LEU A 52 1.18 -12.46 -0.24
CA LEU A 52 1.57 -11.62 -1.39
C LEU A 52 2.96 -11.98 -1.93
N LEU A 53 3.88 -12.38 -1.06
CA LEU A 53 5.20 -12.86 -1.48
C LEU A 53 5.10 -14.14 -2.32
N VAL A 54 4.19 -15.05 -1.97
CA VAL A 54 3.93 -16.25 -2.78
C VAL A 54 3.47 -15.88 -4.18
N PHE A 55 2.61 -14.87 -4.35
CA PHE A 55 2.24 -14.41 -5.69
C PHE A 55 3.41 -13.86 -6.50
N GLN A 56 4.42 -13.28 -5.84
CA GLN A 56 5.65 -12.88 -6.52
C GLN A 56 6.48 -14.07 -6.99
N ILE A 57 6.49 -15.17 -6.24
CA ILE A 57 7.13 -16.44 -6.65
C ILE A 57 6.42 -17.06 -7.86
N VAL A 58 5.09 -16.91 -7.95
CA VAL A 58 4.27 -17.36 -9.09
C VAL A 58 4.48 -16.46 -10.34
N GLY A 59 5.29 -15.41 -10.24
CA GLY A 59 5.65 -14.53 -11.35
C GLY A 59 4.79 -13.27 -11.47
N LEU A 60 3.89 -13.00 -10.52
CA LEU A 60 3.11 -11.75 -10.53
C LEU A 60 3.95 -10.58 -9.99
N PRO A 61 4.00 -9.44 -10.70
CA PRO A 61 4.72 -8.26 -10.25
C PRO A 61 3.93 -7.46 -9.19
N ILE A 62 3.80 -8.01 -7.98
CA ILE A 62 3.05 -7.41 -6.85
C ILE A 62 3.57 -6.02 -6.48
N VAL A 63 4.90 -5.82 -6.50
CA VAL A 63 5.52 -4.51 -6.21
C VAL A 63 5.01 -3.43 -7.16
N LEU A 64 4.88 -3.75 -8.46
CA LEU A 64 4.32 -2.83 -9.44
C LEU A 64 2.84 -2.56 -9.16
N CYS A 65 2.06 -3.59 -8.82
CA CYS A 65 0.64 -3.41 -8.45
C CYS A 65 0.47 -2.47 -7.25
N LEU A 66 1.27 -2.63 -6.20
CA LEU A 66 1.25 -1.75 -5.03
C LEU A 66 1.71 -0.33 -5.37
N THR A 67 2.73 -0.20 -6.22
CA THR A 67 3.21 1.11 -6.70
C THR A 67 2.11 1.87 -7.45
N VAL A 68 1.38 1.18 -8.35
CA VAL A 68 0.24 1.75 -9.08
C VAL A 68 -0.88 2.14 -8.11
N ALA A 69 -1.20 1.31 -7.12
CA ALA A 69 -2.20 1.63 -6.12
C ALA A 69 -1.84 2.91 -5.32
N ILE A 70 -0.58 3.04 -4.91
CA ILE A 70 -0.08 4.26 -4.24
C ILE A 70 -0.17 5.47 -5.15
N ALA A 71 0.20 5.34 -6.44
CA ALA A 71 0.12 6.41 -7.41
C ALA A 71 -1.33 6.90 -7.61
N LEU A 72 -2.31 5.99 -7.68
CA LEU A 72 -3.72 6.33 -7.77
C LEU A 72 -4.21 7.10 -6.53
N MET A 73 -3.79 6.69 -5.33
CA MET A 73 -4.11 7.42 -4.09
C MET A 73 -3.52 8.83 -4.09
N PHE A 74 -2.29 8.97 -4.62
CA PHE A 74 -1.63 10.26 -4.76
C PHE A 74 -2.39 11.17 -5.73
N LEU A 75 -2.78 10.64 -6.90
CA LEU A 75 -3.57 11.36 -7.89
C LEU A 75 -4.89 11.87 -7.31
N VAL A 76 -5.65 11.01 -6.62
CA VAL A 76 -6.92 11.38 -5.98
C VAL A 76 -6.69 12.50 -4.95
N ARG A 77 -5.61 12.43 -4.16
CA ARG A 77 -5.28 13.48 -3.18
C ARG A 77 -4.93 14.81 -3.84
N VAL A 78 -4.18 14.78 -4.94
CA VAL A 78 -3.86 15.99 -5.75
C VAL A 78 -5.15 16.58 -6.32
N ARG A 79 -6.04 15.74 -6.88
CA ARG A 79 -7.35 16.18 -7.38
C ARG A 79 -8.15 16.89 -6.29
N TYR A 80 -8.31 16.28 -5.12
CA TYR A 80 -9.02 16.92 -4.00
C TYR A 80 -8.36 18.22 -3.53
N PHE A 81 -7.03 18.31 -3.57
CA PHE A 81 -6.31 19.53 -3.21
C PHE A 81 -6.57 20.65 -4.21
N ILE A 82 -6.57 20.35 -5.51
CA ILE A 82 -6.89 21.30 -6.57
C ILE A 82 -8.35 21.73 -6.48
N GLU A 83 -9.29 20.80 -6.29
CA GLU A 83 -10.74 21.07 -6.19
C GLU A 83 -11.05 21.96 -4.97
N LYS A 84 -10.42 21.70 -3.82
CA LYS A 84 -10.50 22.56 -2.63
C LYS A 84 -9.96 23.97 -2.87
N ARG A 85 -8.93 24.12 -3.70
CA ARG A 85 -8.33 25.42 -4.04
C ARG A 85 -9.10 26.15 -5.12
N SER A 86 -9.77 25.42 -6.01
CA SER A 86 -10.51 25.95 -7.16
C SER A 86 -11.89 26.53 -6.81
N GLY A 87 -12.33 26.44 -5.54
CA GLY A 87 -13.56 27.09 -5.07
C GLY A 87 -14.87 26.60 -5.71
N ASN A 88 -14.81 25.60 -6.60
CA ASN A 88 -15.97 25.10 -7.31
C ASN A 88 -16.72 24.14 -6.39
N ARG A 89 -17.63 24.69 -5.59
CA ARG A 89 -18.65 23.93 -4.87
C ARG A 89 -19.45 23.15 -5.92
N PRO A 90 -19.42 21.81 -5.95
CA PRO A 90 -20.45 21.09 -6.69
C PRO A 90 -21.78 21.39 -5.97
N THR A 91 -22.65 22.15 -6.63
CA THR A 91 -24.08 22.22 -6.32
C THR A 91 -24.73 20.87 -6.55
#